data_AF-A0A0G1D2U3-F1
#
_entry.id   AF-A0A0G1D2U3-F1
#
_cell.length_a   1.000
_cell.length_b   1.000
_cell.length_c   1.000
_cell.angle_alpha   90.00
_cell.angle_beta   90.00
_cell.angle_gamma   90.00
#
_symmetry.space_group_name_H-M   'P 1'
#
loop_
_entity.id
_entity.type
_entity.pdbx_description
1 polymer ?
#
loop_
_entity_poly.entity_id
_entity_poly.type
_entity_poly.pdbx_seq_one_letter_code
_entity_poly.pdbx_strand_id
1 'polypeptide(L)'
;MTLKIKIFFLILFFALSADSVFAAEIYFLKKDDGTQASRQFQANILLNTQGDKINAIEGKIIFPSDKLELKEIKDANSVINLWIEKPRIQTENEIIFSGITPGGFEGNNGLIFSAVFSAKEKGQGIIQIQNAKALINDGSGAEIQMDVKNLEFTISDQDLVSSFLPSPENDTGQPEVFKPEIAQSPGVFEGKWFLVFSTQDKGSGIERYEIKETRWKFLSRFLGWNPAESPYVLKDQKLKSYIFVRARDKSGNERLAELNPKYKSAFYQQPAIYIIALLVLLLIVWRVKIKFFKK
;
A
#
# COMPACT_ATOMS: atom_id res chain seq x y z
N MET A 1 -68.97 -26.23 11.28
CA MET A 1 -67.87 -26.16 10.28
C MET A 1 -66.90 -25.05 10.66
N THR A 2 -66.29 -25.09 11.85
CA THR A 2 -65.54 -23.92 12.37
C THR A 2 -64.25 -24.31 13.09
N LEU A 3 -64.24 -25.40 13.87
CA LEU A 3 -63.05 -25.81 14.62
C LEU A 3 -61.98 -26.47 13.75
N LYS A 4 -62.35 -27.39 12.85
CA LYS A 4 -61.40 -28.07 11.95
C LYS A 4 -60.71 -27.11 10.97
N ILE A 5 -61.42 -26.09 10.49
CA ILE A 5 -60.87 -25.06 9.61
C ILE A 5 -59.90 -24.16 10.38
N LYS A 6 -60.24 -23.76 11.62
CA LYS A 6 -59.33 -22.99 12.49
C LYS A 6 -58.05 -23.76 12.83
N ILE A 7 -58.15 -25.05 13.11
CA ILE A 7 -56.98 -25.91 13.37
C ILE A 7 -56.11 -26.04 12.11
N PHE A 8 -56.73 -26.20 10.93
CA PHE A 8 -56.01 -26.23 9.66
C PHE A 8 -55.24 -24.93 9.39
N PHE A 9 -55.87 -23.76 9.60
CA PHE A 9 -55.19 -22.47 9.46
C PHE A 9 -54.10 -22.23 10.52
N LEU A 10 -54.27 -22.73 11.75
CA LEU A 10 -53.24 -22.64 12.79
C LEU A 10 -52.01 -23.49 12.44
N ILE A 11 -52.22 -24.71 11.94
CA ILE A 11 -51.12 -25.58 11.48
C ILE A 11 -50.44 -24.98 10.25
N LEU A 12 -51.21 -24.40 9.33
CA LEU A 12 -50.67 -23.72 8.15
C LEU A 12 -49.86 -22.47 8.52
N PHE A 13 -50.28 -21.72 9.54
CA PHE A 13 -49.55 -20.57 10.06
C PHE A 13 -48.20 -20.98 10.67
N PHE A 14 -48.18 -22.04 11.49
CA PHE A 14 -46.93 -22.58 12.05
C PHE A 14 -46.03 -23.26 11.00
N ALA A 15 -46.59 -23.83 9.92
CA ALA A 15 -45.82 -24.41 8.82
C ALA A 15 -45.25 -23.36 7.86
N LEU A 16 -45.80 -22.13 7.85
CA LEU A 16 -45.31 -21.01 7.03
C LEU A 16 -44.31 -20.11 7.78
N SER A 17 -44.25 -20.20 9.11
CA SER A 17 -43.17 -19.61 9.92
C SER A 17 -41.97 -20.57 9.95
N ALA A 18 -41.35 -20.77 8.78
CA ALA A 18 -39.97 -21.27 8.75
C ALA A 18 -39.08 -20.12 9.21
N ASP A 19 -38.61 -20.17 10.45
CA ASP A 19 -37.55 -19.28 10.90
C ASP A 19 -36.32 -19.57 10.03
N SER A 20 -35.90 -18.56 9.26
CA SER A 20 -34.61 -18.59 8.57
C SER A 20 -33.54 -18.69 9.63
N VAL A 21 -33.02 -19.90 9.90
CA VAL A 21 -31.81 -20.06 10.70
C VAL A 21 -30.68 -19.48 9.88
N PHE A 22 -30.26 -18.26 10.20
CA PHE A 22 -29.11 -17.65 9.57
C PHE A 22 -27.86 -18.34 10.11
N ALA A 23 -27.11 -19.00 9.23
CA ALA A 23 -25.80 -19.55 9.57
C ALA A 23 -24.77 -18.42 9.46
N ALA A 24 -23.92 -18.25 10.46
CA ALA A 24 -22.79 -17.33 10.34
C ALA A 24 -21.87 -17.80 9.21
N GLU A 25 -21.26 -16.88 8.47
CA GLU A 25 -20.44 -17.22 7.31
C GLU A 25 -18.96 -16.95 7.58
N ILE A 26 -18.11 -17.89 7.20
CA ILE A 26 -16.67 -17.66 7.07
C ILE A 26 -16.28 -17.76 5.60
N TYR A 27 -15.59 -16.74 5.10
CA TYR A 27 -15.33 -16.62 3.67
C TYR A 27 -14.01 -15.91 3.39
N PHE A 28 -13.53 -16.09 2.17
CA PHE A 28 -12.37 -15.36 1.67
C PHE A 28 -12.78 -14.13 0.88
N LEU A 29 -11.99 -13.06 1.01
CA LEU A 29 -11.94 -11.97 0.05
C LEU A 29 -10.54 -11.89 -0.53
N LYS A 30 -10.41 -12.23 -1.82
CA LYS A 30 -9.16 -12.06 -2.55
C LYS A 30 -8.94 -10.57 -2.81
N LYS A 31 -7.78 -10.06 -2.40
CA LYS A 31 -7.29 -8.73 -2.77
C LYS A 31 -6.11 -8.91 -3.71
N ASP A 32 -6.35 -8.63 -4.98
CA ASP A 32 -5.29 -8.46 -5.94
C ASP A 32 -4.54 -7.18 -5.57
N ASP A 33 -3.22 -7.25 -5.42
CA ASP A 33 -2.41 -6.09 -5.03
C ASP A 33 -2.23 -5.08 -6.17
N GLY A 34 -2.93 -5.27 -7.31
CA GLY A 34 -2.94 -4.36 -8.45
C GLY A 34 -1.59 -4.28 -9.17
N THR A 35 -0.58 -4.98 -8.69
CA THR A 35 0.73 -5.06 -9.33
C THR A 35 0.79 -6.36 -10.09
N GLN A 36 0.64 -6.28 -11.42
CA GLN A 36 0.97 -7.37 -12.35
C GLN A 36 2.43 -7.86 -12.21
N ALA A 37 3.23 -7.22 -11.35
CA ALA A 37 4.61 -7.52 -11.01
C ALA A 37 4.75 -8.44 -9.78
N SER A 38 3.70 -8.63 -8.98
CA SER A 38 3.73 -9.45 -7.79
C SER A 38 3.14 -10.82 -8.12
N ARG A 39 3.95 -11.87 -8.07
CA ARG A 39 3.47 -13.27 -8.08
C ARG A 39 2.59 -13.60 -6.86
N GLN A 40 2.17 -12.60 -6.09
CA GLN A 40 1.49 -12.77 -4.82
C GLN A 40 0.08 -12.22 -4.87
N PHE A 41 -0.78 -12.80 -4.04
CA PHE A 41 -2.08 -12.24 -3.74
C PHE A 41 -2.36 -12.36 -2.26
N GLN A 42 -3.17 -11.44 -1.74
CA GLN A 42 -3.62 -11.50 -0.36
C GLN A 42 -5.03 -12.11 -0.32
N ALA A 43 -5.22 -13.12 0.52
CA ALA A 43 -6.53 -13.67 0.86
C ALA A 43 -6.89 -13.21 2.29
N ASN A 44 -7.94 -12.41 2.41
CA ASN A 44 -8.50 -12.04 3.71
C ASN A 44 -9.51 -13.11 4.14
N ILE A 45 -9.40 -13.61 5.36
CA ILE A 45 -10.37 -14.51 5.96
C ILE A 45 -11.33 -13.64 6.79
N LEU A 46 -12.61 -13.65 6.44
CA LEU A 46 -13.63 -12.76 6.98
C LEU A 46 -14.76 -13.57 7.64
N LEU A 47 -15.38 -12.95 8.66
CA LEU A 47 -16.55 -13.42 9.38
C LEU A 47 -17.74 -12.50 9.07
N ASN A 48 -18.84 -13.09 8.63
CA ASN A 48 -20.16 -12.48 8.64
C ASN A 48 -21.01 -13.19 9.68
N THR A 49 -21.39 -12.47 10.72
CA THR A 49 -22.15 -13.03 11.84
C THR A 49 -23.63 -13.25 11.57
N GLN A 50 -24.16 -12.69 10.46
CA GLN A 50 -25.58 -12.72 10.11
C GLN A 50 -26.53 -12.25 11.24
N GLY A 51 -26.05 -11.36 12.11
CA GLY A 51 -26.82 -10.76 13.20
C GLY A 51 -26.62 -11.42 14.57
N ASP A 52 -25.94 -12.57 14.64
CA ASP A 52 -25.57 -13.17 15.91
C ASP A 52 -24.31 -12.53 16.51
N LYS A 53 -24.20 -12.58 17.83
CA LYS A 53 -23.01 -12.08 18.51
C LYS A 53 -22.05 -13.24 18.74
N ILE A 54 -20.91 -13.28 18.05
CA ILE A 54 -19.95 -14.40 18.09
C ILE A 54 -18.76 -14.06 18.99
N ASN A 55 -18.42 -14.93 19.95
CA ASN A 55 -17.31 -14.68 20.89
C ASN A 55 -16.12 -15.63 20.76
N ALA A 56 -16.23 -16.71 20.00
CA ALA A 56 -15.12 -17.61 19.73
C ALA A 56 -15.20 -18.14 18.31
N ILE A 57 -14.04 -18.33 17.69
CA ILE A 57 -13.92 -18.97 16.37
C ILE A 57 -12.66 -19.82 16.31
N GLU A 58 -12.76 -20.96 15.65
CA GLU A 58 -11.64 -21.83 15.33
C GLU A 58 -11.77 -22.39 13.91
N GLY A 59 -10.66 -22.77 13.32
CA GLY A 59 -10.67 -23.42 12.01
C GLY A 59 -9.29 -23.69 11.45
N LYS A 60 -9.30 -24.26 10.25
CA LYS A 60 -8.12 -24.60 9.47
C LYS A 60 -8.26 -24.06 8.06
N ILE A 61 -7.18 -23.54 7.50
CA ILE A 61 -7.08 -23.17 6.10
C ILE A 61 -6.16 -24.16 5.39
N ILE A 62 -6.69 -24.83 4.38
CA ILE A 62 -5.95 -25.79 3.55
C ILE A 62 -5.73 -25.18 2.17
N PHE A 63 -4.49 -25.17 1.68
CA PHE A 63 -4.14 -24.62 0.37
C PHE A 63 -3.25 -25.60 -0.42
N PRO A 64 -3.29 -25.61 -1.77
CA PRO A 64 -2.46 -26.51 -2.57
C PRO A 64 -0.99 -26.06 -2.58
N SER A 65 -0.12 -26.74 -1.82
CA SER A 65 1.31 -26.38 -1.68
C SER A 65 2.17 -26.66 -2.92
N ASP A 66 1.65 -27.44 -3.87
CA ASP A 66 2.20 -27.60 -5.21
C ASP A 66 2.02 -26.32 -6.05
N LYS A 67 0.93 -25.57 -5.84
CA LYS A 67 0.60 -24.34 -6.58
C LYS A 67 0.92 -23.05 -5.84
N LEU A 68 0.85 -23.05 -4.51
CA LEU A 68 0.99 -21.87 -3.68
C LEU A 68 2.06 -22.05 -2.61
N GLU A 69 2.73 -20.96 -2.29
CA GLU A 69 3.61 -20.85 -1.14
C GLU A 69 3.06 -19.76 -0.20
N LEU A 70 2.87 -20.07 1.06
CA LEU A 70 2.50 -19.08 2.07
C LEU A 70 3.72 -18.21 2.40
N LYS A 71 3.61 -16.89 2.18
CA LYS A 71 4.70 -15.93 2.43
C LYS A 71 4.54 -15.19 3.75
N GLU A 72 3.31 -14.82 4.08
CA GLU A 72 3.05 -13.99 5.25
C GLU A 72 1.65 -14.25 5.80
N ILE A 73 1.49 -14.12 7.11
CA ILE A 73 0.19 -14.06 7.78
C ILE A 73 0.12 -12.74 8.54
N LYS A 74 -0.98 -12.00 8.38
CA LYS A 74 -1.24 -10.70 9.00
C LYS A 74 -2.51 -10.76 9.84
N ASP A 75 -2.42 -10.45 11.12
CA ASP A 75 -3.55 -10.43 12.06
C ASP A 75 -3.91 -9.02 12.56
N ALA A 76 -3.30 -7.98 11.99
CA ALA A 76 -3.65 -6.60 12.31
C ALA A 76 -5.10 -6.28 11.92
N ASN A 77 -5.80 -5.50 12.77
CA ASN A 77 -7.22 -5.17 12.63
C ASN A 77 -8.16 -6.40 12.69
N SER A 78 -7.71 -7.49 13.31
CA SER A 78 -8.58 -8.64 13.55
C SER A 78 -9.74 -8.29 14.48
N VAL A 79 -10.90 -8.92 14.27
CA VAL A 79 -12.02 -8.95 15.21
C VAL A 79 -11.74 -9.88 16.39
N ILE A 80 -10.69 -10.69 16.32
CA ILE A 80 -10.21 -11.56 17.40
C ILE A 80 -9.32 -10.75 18.33
N ASN A 81 -9.76 -10.62 19.59
CA ASN A 81 -9.04 -9.85 20.59
C ASN A 81 -7.93 -10.66 21.26
N LEU A 82 -8.17 -11.96 21.47
CA LEU A 82 -7.26 -12.86 22.16
C LEU A 82 -7.14 -14.17 21.37
N TRP A 83 -5.95 -14.46 20.88
CA TRP A 83 -5.66 -15.72 20.22
C TRP A 83 -5.38 -16.82 21.26
N ILE A 84 -6.14 -17.92 21.19
CA ILE A 84 -5.76 -19.17 21.86
C ILE A 84 -4.67 -19.83 21.02
N GLU A 85 -4.90 -19.85 19.70
CA GLU A 85 -3.97 -20.33 18.70
C GLU A 85 -3.80 -19.27 17.61
N LYS A 86 -2.72 -18.49 17.69
CA LYS A 86 -2.43 -17.45 16.71
C LYS A 86 -2.25 -18.07 15.31
N PRO A 87 -2.83 -17.47 14.25
CA PRO A 87 -2.73 -18.00 12.90
C PRO A 87 -1.28 -18.28 12.51
N ARG A 88 -0.98 -19.55 12.26
CA ARG A 88 0.33 -20.00 11.79
C ARG A 88 0.22 -21.26 10.95
N ILE A 89 1.25 -21.49 10.16
CA ILE A 89 1.43 -22.73 9.43
C ILE A 89 1.68 -23.90 10.40
N GLN A 90 0.87 -24.96 10.32
CA GLN A 90 1.03 -26.20 11.10
C GLN A 90 1.77 -27.28 10.28
N THR A 91 1.43 -27.38 8.99
CA THR A 91 2.12 -28.23 7.99
C THR A 91 2.34 -27.41 6.71
N GLU A 92 3.07 -27.94 5.72
CA GLU A 92 3.37 -27.22 4.47
C GLU A 92 2.16 -26.62 3.72
N ASN A 93 0.95 -27.09 4.02
CA ASN A 93 -0.29 -26.73 3.32
C ASN A 93 -1.45 -26.34 4.26
N GLU A 94 -1.20 -26.20 5.57
CA GLU A 94 -2.24 -26.00 6.59
C GLU A 94 -1.92 -24.80 7.48
N ILE A 95 -2.87 -23.86 7.60
CA ILE A 95 -2.86 -22.79 8.62
C ILE A 95 -3.91 -23.13 9.67
N ILE A 96 -3.53 -23.14 10.94
CA ILE A 96 -4.48 -23.31 12.04
C ILE A 96 -4.69 -21.99 12.77
N PHE A 97 -5.89 -21.78 13.31
CA PHE A 97 -6.20 -20.63 14.14
C PHE A 97 -7.34 -20.93 15.11
N SER A 98 -7.29 -20.29 16.28
CA SER A 98 -8.42 -20.21 17.20
C SER A 98 -8.28 -19.00 18.11
N GLY A 99 -9.39 -18.37 18.44
CA GLY A 99 -9.38 -17.21 19.31
C GLY A 99 -10.75 -16.78 19.78
N ILE A 100 -10.72 -15.83 20.70
CA ILE A 100 -11.89 -15.31 21.38
C ILE A 100 -11.94 -13.79 21.32
N THR A 101 -13.17 -13.29 21.37
CA THR A 101 -13.50 -11.87 21.39
C THR A 101 -14.45 -11.62 22.55
N PRO A 102 -13.93 -11.29 23.75
CA PRO A 102 -14.76 -11.00 24.91
C PRO A 102 -15.81 -9.93 24.61
N GLY A 103 -17.06 -10.17 25.02
CA GLY A 103 -18.19 -9.30 24.70
C GLY A 103 -18.83 -9.55 23.33
N GLY A 104 -18.21 -10.39 22.49
CA GLY A 104 -18.67 -10.83 21.19
C GLY A 104 -18.56 -9.78 20.08
N PHE A 105 -18.37 -10.25 18.85
CA PHE A 105 -18.40 -9.47 17.62
C PHE A 105 -19.73 -9.68 16.91
N GLU A 106 -20.29 -8.61 16.34
CA GLU A 106 -21.47 -8.62 15.49
C GLU A 106 -21.18 -7.70 14.29
N GLY A 107 -21.37 -8.22 13.08
CA GLY A 107 -21.06 -7.51 11.85
C GLY A 107 -20.89 -8.44 10.64
N ASN A 108 -20.76 -7.83 9.46
CA ASN A 108 -20.81 -8.56 8.18
C ASN A 108 -19.44 -8.80 7.53
N ASN A 109 -18.41 -8.08 7.97
CA ASN A 109 -17.09 -8.06 7.33
C ASN A 109 -15.96 -8.07 8.39
N GLY A 110 -16.12 -8.89 9.42
CA GLY A 110 -15.13 -9.00 10.49
C GLY A 110 -13.85 -9.66 10.00
N LEU A 111 -12.73 -8.94 9.95
CA LEU A 111 -11.45 -9.54 9.57
C LEU A 111 -10.97 -10.51 10.64
N ILE A 112 -10.74 -11.77 10.30
CA ILE A 112 -10.11 -12.74 11.22
C ILE A 112 -8.59 -12.62 11.10
N PHE A 113 -8.04 -12.83 9.90
CA PHE A 113 -6.65 -12.54 9.54
C PHE A 113 -6.52 -12.51 8.01
N SER A 114 -5.33 -12.18 7.50
CA SER A 114 -4.98 -12.25 6.08
C SER A 114 -3.80 -13.18 5.86
N ALA A 115 -3.81 -13.91 4.75
CA ALA A 115 -2.69 -14.73 4.30
C ALA A 115 -2.20 -14.23 2.94
N VAL A 116 -0.89 -14.06 2.79
CA VAL A 116 -0.24 -13.66 1.53
C VAL A 116 0.37 -14.91 0.90
N PHE A 117 -0.12 -15.26 -0.29
CA PHE A 117 0.35 -16.42 -1.03
C PHE A 117 1.17 -15.97 -2.25
N SER A 118 2.23 -16.71 -2.58
CA SER A 118 2.95 -16.60 -3.84
C SER A 118 2.62 -17.78 -4.75
N ALA A 119 2.36 -17.52 -6.02
CA ALA A 119 2.18 -18.54 -7.05
C ALA A 119 3.51 -19.27 -7.35
N LYS A 120 3.47 -20.61 -7.37
CA LYS A 120 4.58 -21.49 -7.75
C LYS A 120 4.42 -22.05 -9.16
N GLU A 121 3.21 -22.49 -9.47
CA GLU A 121 2.88 -23.13 -10.75
C GLU A 121 1.52 -22.67 -11.26
N LYS A 122 1.32 -22.82 -12.56
CA LYS A 122 0.08 -22.45 -13.23
C LYS A 122 -0.98 -23.48 -12.99
N GLY A 123 -2.21 -23.05 -13.19
CA GLY A 123 -3.39 -23.87 -13.07
C GLY A 123 -4.39 -23.28 -12.10
N GLN A 124 -5.40 -24.07 -11.79
CA GLN A 124 -6.48 -23.72 -10.90
C GLN A 124 -6.31 -24.45 -9.58
N GLY A 125 -6.83 -23.88 -8.51
CA GLY A 125 -6.84 -24.51 -7.21
C GLY A 125 -7.88 -23.89 -6.30
N ILE A 126 -8.04 -24.49 -5.13
CA ILE A 126 -9.02 -24.08 -4.13
C ILE A 126 -8.28 -23.95 -2.79
N ILE A 127 -8.43 -22.80 -2.13
CA ILE A 127 -8.09 -22.63 -0.72
C ILE A 127 -9.36 -22.90 0.09
N GLN A 128 -9.29 -23.90 0.97
CA GLN A 128 -10.43 -24.40 1.71
C GLN A 128 -10.37 -23.99 3.18
N ILE A 129 -11.53 -23.72 3.76
CA ILE A 129 -11.70 -23.65 5.21
C ILE A 129 -12.25 -25.01 5.68
N GLN A 130 -11.60 -25.62 6.66
CA GLN A 130 -12.01 -26.89 7.26
C GLN A 130 -12.17 -26.75 8.77
N ASN A 131 -13.08 -27.56 9.33
CA ASN A 131 -13.38 -27.61 10.76
C ASN A 131 -13.66 -26.22 11.38
N ALA A 132 -14.31 -25.33 10.62
CA ALA A 132 -14.72 -24.04 11.14
C ALA A 132 -15.82 -24.22 12.17
N LYS A 133 -15.61 -23.64 13.36
CA LYS A 133 -16.63 -23.57 14.41
C LYS A 133 -16.66 -22.17 14.99
N ALA A 134 -17.84 -21.73 15.37
CA ALA A 134 -18.04 -20.47 16.07
C ALA A 134 -19.01 -20.65 17.24
N LEU A 135 -18.78 -19.89 18.30
CA LEU A 135 -19.64 -19.90 19.48
C LEU A 135 -20.37 -18.56 19.65
N ILE A 136 -21.62 -18.64 20.06
CA ILE A 136 -22.48 -17.50 20.34
C ILE A 136 -22.12 -16.92 21.72
N ASN A 137 -22.17 -15.60 21.84
CA ASN A 137 -21.94 -14.87 23.07
C ASN A 137 -23.19 -14.80 23.97
N ASP A 138 -23.74 -15.96 24.30
CA ASP A 138 -24.92 -16.11 25.15
C ASP A 138 -24.59 -16.53 26.59
N GLY A 139 -23.31 -16.80 26.88
CA GLY A 139 -22.82 -17.27 28.17
C GLY A 139 -22.97 -18.79 28.40
N SER A 140 -23.58 -19.53 27.47
CA SER A 140 -23.71 -20.99 27.50
C SER A 140 -22.63 -21.69 26.68
N GLY A 141 -22.01 -20.97 25.72
CA GLY A 141 -21.02 -21.54 24.81
C GLY A 141 -21.66 -22.34 23.67
N ALA A 142 -22.89 -21.98 23.28
CA ALA A 142 -23.60 -22.62 22.18
C ALA A 142 -22.85 -22.44 20.85
N GLU A 143 -22.71 -23.52 20.09
CA GLU A 143 -22.16 -23.49 18.73
C GLU A 143 -23.23 -23.02 17.73
N ILE A 144 -22.82 -22.20 16.76
CA ILE A 144 -23.65 -21.80 15.64
C ILE A 144 -23.24 -22.55 14.38
N GLN A 145 -24.21 -22.89 13.52
CA GLN A 145 -23.92 -23.42 12.20
C GLN A 145 -23.13 -22.39 11.39
N MET A 146 -22.04 -22.85 10.78
CA MET A 146 -21.19 -22.04 9.91
C MET A 146 -21.42 -22.39 8.44
N ASP A 147 -21.72 -21.40 7.60
CA ASP A 147 -21.58 -21.49 6.15
C ASP A 147 -20.15 -21.15 5.75
N VAL A 148 -19.56 -21.98 4.88
CA VAL A 148 -18.15 -21.91 4.52
C VAL A 148 -18.01 -21.63 3.04
N LYS A 149 -17.41 -20.49 2.70
CA LYS A 149 -17.15 -20.08 1.31
C LYS A 149 -15.65 -20.12 1.01
N ASN A 150 -15.25 -21.19 0.33
CA ASN A 150 -13.88 -21.43 -0.11
C ASN A 150 -13.45 -20.47 -1.21
N LEU A 151 -12.14 -20.29 -1.39
CA LEU A 151 -11.58 -19.43 -2.44
C LEU A 151 -11.09 -20.27 -3.62
N GLU A 152 -11.74 -20.13 -4.76
CA GLU A 152 -11.21 -20.61 -6.02
C GLU A 152 -10.22 -19.59 -6.60
N PHE A 153 -9.12 -20.06 -7.17
CA PHE A 153 -8.15 -19.22 -7.83
C PHE A 153 -7.65 -19.84 -9.14
N THR A 154 -7.20 -18.97 -10.05
CA THR A 154 -6.54 -19.35 -11.31
C THR A 154 -5.23 -18.60 -11.41
N ILE A 155 -4.14 -19.32 -11.69
CA ILE A 155 -2.81 -18.79 -11.98
C ILE A 155 -2.55 -19.00 -13.47
N SER A 156 -2.40 -17.90 -14.19
CA SER A 156 -2.11 -17.87 -15.63
C SER A 156 -0.60 -17.76 -15.89
N ASP A 157 -0.16 -18.02 -17.14
CA ASP A 157 1.25 -17.87 -17.52
C ASP A 157 1.76 -16.43 -17.31
N GLN A 158 0.90 -15.41 -17.43
CA GLN A 158 1.26 -14.01 -17.12
C GLN A 158 1.60 -13.81 -15.63
N ASP A 159 0.98 -14.58 -14.74
CA ASP A 159 1.24 -14.52 -13.29
C ASP A 159 2.55 -15.25 -12.91
N LEU A 160 2.96 -16.24 -13.71
CA LEU A 160 4.23 -16.94 -13.53
C LEU A 160 5.41 -16.24 -14.22
N VAL A 161 5.17 -15.56 -15.34
CA VAL A 161 6.18 -14.83 -16.10
C VAL A 161 6.41 -13.46 -15.46
N SER A 162 6.92 -13.48 -14.23
CA SER A 162 7.79 -12.44 -13.67
C SER A 162 9.23 -12.95 -13.66
N SER A 163 9.73 -13.34 -14.83
CA SER A 163 11.14 -13.66 -15.05
C SER A 163 11.69 -12.96 -16.30
N PHE A 164 11.29 -11.71 -16.49
CA PHE A 164 12.08 -10.72 -17.22
C PHE A 164 11.82 -9.35 -16.57
N LEU A 165 12.06 -9.25 -15.26
CA LEU A 165 12.71 -8.01 -14.85
C LEU A 165 14.09 -8.12 -15.49
N PRO A 166 14.54 -7.14 -16.29
CA PRO A 166 15.96 -7.05 -16.53
C PRO A 166 16.63 -7.13 -15.14
N SER A 167 17.67 -7.96 -15.01
CA SER A 167 18.63 -7.82 -13.91
C SER A 167 18.88 -6.32 -13.71
N PRO A 168 19.16 -5.81 -12.49
CA PRO A 168 19.56 -4.41 -12.33
C PRO A 168 20.69 -3.97 -13.28
N GLU A 169 21.39 -4.90 -13.94
CA GLU A 169 22.36 -4.61 -15.02
C GLU A 169 21.75 -4.30 -16.41
N ASN A 170 20.48 -4.63 -16.70
CA ASN A 170 19.86 -4.52 -18.03
C ASN A 170 18.63 -3.58 -18.09
N ASP A 171 18.26 -2.92 -16.99
CA ASP A 171 17.14 -1.98 -16.99
C ASP A 171 17.58 -0.64 -17.60
N THR A 172 16.87 -0.23 -18.64
CA THR A 172 17.08 1.06 -19.33
C THR A 172 15.88 1.99 -19.17
N GLY A 173 14.84 1.54 -18.46
CA GLY A 173 13.65 2.32 -18.15
C GLY A 173 13.97 3.39 -17.12
N GLN A 174 13.65 4.65 -17.43
CA GLN A 174 13.70 5.69 -16.40
C GLN A 174 12.48 5.56 -15.48
N PRO A 175 12.60 5.91 -14.19
CA PRO A 175 11.47 5.98 -13.28
C PRO A 175 10.29 6.77 -13.85
N GLU A 176 9.08 6.44 -13.39
CA GLU A 176 7.86 7.11 -13.84
C GLU A 176 7.89 8.62 -13.55
N VAL A 177 7.12 9.37 -14.34
CA VAL A 177 6.98 10.81 -14.13
C VAL A 177 6.23 11.05 -12.84
N PHE A 178 6.80 11.88 -11.97
CA PHE A 178 6.20 12.23 -10.68
C PHE A 178 6.22 13.73 -10.45
N LYS A 179 5.39 14.17 -9.51
CA LYS A 179 5.24 15.58 -9.14
C LYS A 179 5.43 15.74 -7.64
N PRO A 180 6.58 16.26 -7.18
CA PRO A 180 6.74 16.65 -5.79
C PRO A 180 5.75 17.74 -5.40
N GLU A 181 5.28 17.70 -4.16
CA GLU A 181 4.31 18.62 -3.60
C GLU A 181 4.83 19.28 -2.32
N ILE A 182 4.68 20.60 -2.22
CA ILE A 182 5.08 21.37 -1.04
C ILE A 182 3.89 21.45 -0.09
N ALA A 183 4.08 21.04 1.17
CA ALA A 183 3.07 21.04 2.21
C ALA A 183 3.60 21.69 3.50
N GLN A 184 2.67 22.08 4.37
CA GLN A 184 2.92 22.61 5.71
C GLN A 184 1.76 22.19 6.62
N SER A 185 2.08 21.72 7.82
CA SER A 185 1.07 21.38 8.83
C SER A 185 1.60 21.72 10.22
N PRO A 186 0.83 22.39 11.10
CA PRO A 186 1.29 22.72 12.45
C PRO A 186 1.74 21.51 13.28
N GLY A 187 1.16 20.34 13.04
CA GLY A 187 1.48 19.09 13.73
C GLY A 187 2.69 18.32 13.15
N VAL A 188 3.31 18.81 12.08
CA VAL A 188 4.38 18.10 11.36
C VAL A 188 5.60 19.01 11.20
N PHE A 189 6.77 18.53 11.61
CA PHE A 189 8.04 19.29 11.60
C PHE A 189 7.93 20.71 12.20
N GLU A 190 7.19 20.87 13.30
CA GLU A 190 6.99 22.17 13.97
C GLU A 190 6.40 23.25 13.05
N GLY A 191 5.56 22.86 12.09
CA GLY A 191 4.96 23.78 11.13
C GLY A 191 5.93 24.28 10.04
N LYS A 192 7.09 23.64 9.85
CA LYS A 192 7.99 23.96 8.73
C LYS A 192 7.42 23.48 7.40
N TRP A 193 7.78 24.17 6.31
CA TRP A 193 7.52 23.72 4.95
C TRP A 193 8.33 22.46 4.65
N PHE A 194 7.67 21.45 4.11
CA PHE A 194 8.28 20.21 3.69
C PHE A 194 7.80 19.80 2.30
N LEU A 195 8.54 18.90 1.67
CA LEU A 195 8.31 18.40 0.32
C LEU A 195 7.96 16.91 0.40
N VAL A 196 6.83 16.55 -0.20
CA VAL A 196 6.39 15.17 -0.37
C VAL A 196 6.63 14.76 -1.83
N PHE A 197 7.16 13.57 -2.04
CA PHE A 197 7.42 13.04 -3.37
C PHE A 197 7.51 11.52 -3.31
N SER A 198 7.05 10.89 -4.37
CA SER A 198 7.23 9.47 -4.62
C SER A 198 7.12 9.23 -6.12
N THR A 199 7.81 8.20 -6.60
CA THR A 199 7.63 7.66 -7.94
C THR A 199 7.76 6.14 -7.88
N GLN A 200 7.39 5.50 -8.97
CA GLN A 200 7.55 4.06 -9.17
C GLN A 200 8.47 3.83 -10.35
N ASP A 201 9.14 2.69 -10.34
CA ASP A 201 9.88 2.21 -11.50
C ASP A 201 9.42 0.77 -11.78
N LYS A 202 9.14 0.48 -13.05
CA LYS A 202 8.57 -0.82 -13.48
C LYS A 202 9.63 -1.90 -13.64
N GLY A 203 10.91 -1.55 -13.63
CA GLY A 203 12.03 -2.46 -13.77
C GLY A 203 12.68 -2.73 -12.42
N SER A 204 13.84 -2.13 -12.20
CA SER A 204 14.73 -2.37 -11.07
C SER A 204 14.23 -1.77 -9.74
N GLY A 205 13.26 -0.84 -9.80
CA GLY A 205 12.71 -0.16 -8.63
C GLY A 205 13.60 0.99 -8.15
N ILE A 206 13.05 1.87 -7.31
CA ILE A 206 13.77 3.06 -6.84
C ILE A 206 14.85 2.68 -5.80
N GLU A 207 16.08 3.14 -6.03
CA GLU A 207 17.20 2.99 -5.10
C GLU A 207 17.19 4.13 -4.07
N ARG A 208 17.15 5.38 -4.54
CA ARG A 208 17.17 6.56 -3.67
C ARG A 208 16.62 7.82 -4.36
N TYR A 209 16.30 8.81 -3.53
CA TYR A 209 16.01 10.16 -3.98
C TYR A 209 17.12 11.13 -3.58
N GLU A 210 17.31 12.16 -4.39
CA GLU A 210 18.27 13.21 -4.16
C GLU A 210 17.64 14.59 -4.42
N ILE A 211 18.03 15.59 -3.63
CA ILE A 211 17.46 16.94 -3.68
C ILE A 211 18.54 18.01 -3.80
N LYS A 212 18.19 19.05 -4.55
CA LYS A 212 18.88 20.35 -4.60
C LYS A 212 17.89 21.49 -4.44
N GLU A 213 18.27 22.48 -3.64
CA GLU A 213 17.57 23.75 -3.53
C GLU A 213 18.51 24.87 -3.96
N THR A 214 18.08 25.73 -4.88
CA THR A 214 18.87 26.90 -5.31
C THR A 214 18.00 28.08 -5.68
N ARG A 215 18.44 29.29 -5.32
CA ARG A 215 17.77 30.52 -5.75
C ARG A 215 17.96 30.82 -7.24
N TRP A 216 18.99 30.25 -7.85
CA TRP A 216 19.32 30.49 -9.25
C TRP A 216 19.35 29.18 -10.02
N LYS A 217 18.42 29.06 -10.97
CA LYS A 217 18.28 27.88 -11.83
C LYS A 217 19.59 27.52 -12.55
N PHE A 218 20.37 28.50 -13.02
CA PHE A 218 21.63 28.23 -13.70
C PHE A 218 22.69 27.56 -12.80
N LEU A 219 22.62 27.78 -11.48
CA LEU A 219 23.57 27.22 -10.53
C LEU A 219 23.29 25.73 -10.21
N SER A 220 22.10 25.23 -10.55
CA SER A 220 21.72 23.82 -10.27
C SER A 220 22.66 22.81 -10.92
N ARG A 221 23.24 23.16 -12.07
CA ARG A 221 24.21 22.34 -12.82
C ARG A 221 25.55 22.18 -12.08
N PHE A 222 25.92 23.13 -11.22
CA PHE A 222 27.20 23.13 -10.49
C PHE A 222 27.07 22.67 -9.04
N LEU A 223 25.85 22.58 -8.51
CA LEU A 223 25.58 22.11 -7.15
C LEU A 223 25.69 20.58 -7.06
N GLY A 224 26.12 20.07 -5.90
CA GLY A 224 26.09 18.63 -5.58
C GLY A 224 24.67 18.16 -5.21
N TRP A 225 24.36 16.90 -5.49
CA TRP A 225 23.11 16.25 -5.08
C TRP A 225 23.21 15.80 -3.63
N ASN A 226 22.16 16.00 -2.83
CA ASN A 226 22.11 15.50 -1.46
C ASN A 226 21.08 14.37 -1.39
N PRO A 227 21.39 13.22 -0.77
CA PRO A 227 20.39 12.20 -0.47
C PRO A 227 19.22 12.80 0.32
N ALA A 228 18.01 12.38 -0.01
CA ALA A 228 16.80 12.86 0.63
C ALA A 228 15.75 11.74 0.74
N GLU A 229 14.96 11.81 1.80
CA GLU A 229 13.81 10.96 2.02
C GLU A 229 12.55 11.82 2.04
N SER A 230 11.42 11.21 1.71
CA SER A 230 10.11 11.87 1.80
C SER A 230 9.40 11.47 3.10
N PRO A 231 8.80 12.40 3.85
CA PRO A 231 8.79 13.86 3.62
C PRO A 231 10.12 14.56 3.92
N TYR A 232 10.52 15.52 3.08
CA TYR A 232 11.77 16.27 3.21
C TYR A 232 11.53 17.70 3.74
N VAL A 233 12.10 18.07 4.88
CA VAL A 233 12.01 19.46 5.38
C VAL A 233 12.86 20.39 4.50
N LEU A 234 12.22 21.39 3.88
CA LEU A 234 12.90 22.32 2.97
C LEU A 234 13.93 23.18 3.73
N LYS A 235 15.10 23.40 3.13
CA LYS A 235 16.08 24.35 3.67
C LYS A 235 15.61 25.79 3.44
N ASP A 236 15.01 26.08 2.28
CA ASP A 236 14.43 27.39 2.00
C ASP A 236 12.97 27.48 2.44
N GLN A 237 12.79 27.75 3.73
CA GLN A 237 11.48 28.03 4.34
C GLN A 237 10.79 29.30 3.78
N LYS A 238 11.45 30.10 2.93
CA LYS A 238 10.85 31.26 2.24
C LYS A 238 10.29 30.90 0.87
N LEU A 239 10.45 29.67 0.40
CA LEU A 239 9.93 29.15 -0.88
C LEU A 239 10.34 30.00 -2.11
N LYS A 240 11.57 30.53 -2.10
CA LYS A 240 12.15 31.35 -3.18
C LYS A 240 13.14 30.58 -4.04
N SER A 241 13.41 29.33 -3.70
CA SER A 241 14.36 28.46 -4.38
C SER A 241 13.66 27.54 -5.38
N TYR A 242 14.33 27.27 -6.50
CA TYR A 242 14.04 26.14 -7.36
C TYR A 242 14.39 24.88 -6.59
N ILE A 243 13.51 23.89 -6.67
CA ILE A 243 13.70 22.59 -6.02
C ILE A 243 13.81 21.56 -7.13
N PHE A 244 14.87 20.77 -7.10
CA PHE A 244 15.09 19.66 -8.02
C PHE A 244 15.08 18.38 -7.23
N VAL A 245 14.21 17.45 -7.61
CA VAL A 245 14.13 16.12 -7.02
C VAL A 245 14.52 15.11 -8.08
N ARG A 246 15.51 14.29 -7.80
CA ARG A 246 15.98 13.24 -8.68
C ARG A 246 15.71 11.89 -8.04
N ALA A 247 14.93 11.05 -8.71
CA ALA A 247 14.78 9.65 -8.37
C ALA A 247 15.81 8.85 -9.19
N ARG A 248 16.57 7.98 -8.51
CA ARG A 248 17.49 7.04 -9.17
C ARG A 248 17.03 5.62 -8.86
N ASP A 249 16.96 4.79 -9.89
CA ASP A 249 16.65 3.36 -9.75
C ASP A 249 17.90 2.53 -9.40
N LYS A 250 17.74 1.23 -9.15
CA LYS A 250 18.88 0.34 -8.82
C LYS A 250 19.80 0.05 -10.01
N SER A 251 19.40 0.43 -11.21
CA SER A 251 20.13 0.29 -12.46
C SER A 251 20.88 1.56 -12.88
N GLY A 252 20.70 2.66 -12.15
CA GLY A 252 21.32 3.94 -12.40
C GLY A 252 20.55 4.86 -13.35
N ASN A 253 19.35 4.50 -13.81
CA ASN A 253 18.50 5.42 -14.56
C ASN A 253 17.93 6.49 -13.61
N GLU A 254 17.75 7.69 -14.16
CA GLU A 254 17.38 8.86 -13.37
C GLU A 254 16.13 9.54 -13.95
N ARG A 255 15.21 9.95 -13.06
CA ARG A 255 14.12 10.86 -13.39
C ARG A 255 14.24 12.13 -12.57
N LEU A 256 14.26 13.27 -13.26
CA LEU A 256 14.28 14.59 -12.66
C LEU A 256 12.89 15.21 -12.64
N ALA A 257 12.46 15.68 -11.48
CA ALA A 257 11.32 16.57 -11.31
C ALA A 257 11.81 17.95 -10.85
N GLU A 258 11.29 19.01 -11.48
CA GLU A 258 11.63 20.40 -11.17
C GLU A 258 10.40 21.14 -10.64
N LEU A 259 10.57 21.84 -9.51
CA LEU A 259 9.59 22.77 -8.96
C LEU A 259 10.14 24.19 -9.05
N ASN A 260 9.32 25.07 -9.62
CA ASN A 260 9.59 26.50 -9.62
C ASN A 260 9.39 27.10 -8.21
N PRO A 261 10.12 28.17 -7.86
CA PRO A 261 9.87 28.92 -6.63
C PRO A 261 8.41 29.36 -6.54
N LYS A 262 7.77 29.12 -5.38
CA LYS A 262 6.41 29.62 -5.11
C LYS A 262 6.38 31.14 -5.12
N TYR A 263 7.43 31.77 -4.58
CA TYR A 263 7.60 33.22 -4.60
C TYR A 263 8.83 33.60 -5.42
N LYS A 264 8.62 34.37 -6.49
CA LYS A 264 9.72 34.89 -7.31
C LYS A 264 10.52 35.92 -6.50
N SER A 265 11.85 35.78 -6.50
CA SER A 265 12.73 36.85 -6.01
C SER A 265 12.76 38.00 -7.02
N ALA A 266 12.69 39.24 -6.55
CA ALA A 266 12.84 40.42 -7.42
C ALA A 266 14.21 40.38 -8.12
N PHE A 267 14.23 40.67 -9.43
CA PHE A 267 15.39 40.49 -10.31
C PHE A 267 16.64 41.27 -9.85
N TYR A 268 16.46 42.43 -9.20
CA TYR A 268 17.55 43.27 -8.65
C TYR A 268 18.25 42.70 -7.41
N GLN A 269 17.72 41.63 -6.80
CA GLN A 269 18.35 40.97 -5.65
C GLN A 269 19.30 39.83 -6.07
N GLN A 270 19.66 39.74 -7.35
CA GLN A 270 20.58 38.73 -7.87
C GLN A 270 22.04 39.29 -7.93
N PRO A 271 22.92 39.01 -6.95
CA PRO A 271 24.32 39.47 -6.96
C PRO A 271 25.11 39.08 -8.23
N ALA A 272 24.71 38.00 -8.91
CA ALA A 272 25.29 37.60 -10.19
C ALA A 272 25.19 38.69 -11.27
N ILE A 273 24.12 39.51 -11.28
CA ILE A 273 23.97 40.61 -12.23
C ILE A 273 25.02 41.70 -11.97
N TYR A 274 25.27 42.02 -10.70
CA TYR A 274 26.30 42.99 -10.33
C TYR A 274 27.71 42.47 -10.61
N ILE A 275 27.96 41.17 -10.42
CA ILE A 275 29.23 40.54 -10.77
C ILE A 275 29.45 40.54 -12.29
N ILE A 276 28.44 40.19 -13.09
CA ILE A 276 28.52 40.23 -14.56
C ILE A 276 28.72 41.67 -15.02
N ALA A 277 27.97 42.63 -14.49
CA ALA A 277 28.13 44.04 -14.81
C ALA A 277 29.54 44.55 -14.47
N LEU A 278 30.09 44.14 -13.32
CA LEU A 278 31.46 44.46 -12.91
C LEU A 278 32.51 43.84 -13.85
N LEU A 279 32.36 42.57 -14.21
CA LEU A 279 33.26 41.88 -15.15
C LEU A 279 33.23 42.53 -16.54
N VAL A 280 32.05 42.91 -17.03
CA VAL A 280 31.90 43.64 -18.29
C VAL A 280 32.56 45.02 -18.20
N LEU A 281 32.36 45.76 -17.11
CA LEU A 281 33.01 47.05 -16.87
C LEU A 281 34.53 46.91 -16.88
N LEU A 282 35.08 45.93 -16.15
CA LEU A 282 36.53 45.66 -16.11
C LEU A 282 37.09 45.32 -17.50
N LEU A 283 36.35 44.53 -18.29
CA LEU A 283 36.74 44.17 -19.66
C LEU A 283 36.74 45.37 -20.60
N ILE A 284 35.77 46.28 -20.46
CA ILE A 284 35.73 47.55 -21.20
C ILE A 284 36.92 48.43 -20.81
N VAL A 285 37.17 48.63 -19.51
CA VAL A 285 38.31 49.43 -19.02
C VAL A 285 39.64 48.85 -19.51
N TRP A 286 39.80 47.52 -19.47
CA TRP A 286 40.98 46.83 -19.99
C TRP A 286 41.19 47.09 -21.49
N ARG A 287 40.12 46.98 -22.30
CA ARG A 287 40.21 47.29 -23.74
C ARG A 287 40.52 48.75 -24.04
N VAL A 288 39.97 49.69 -23.26
CA VAL A 288 40.27 51.12 -23.41
C VAL A 288 41.73 51.40 -23.06
N LYS A 289 42.26 50.86 -21.95
CA LYS A 289 43.68 50.96 -21.59
C LYS A 289 44.60 50.42 -22.68
N ILE A 290 44.31 49.24 -23.23
CA ILE A 290 45.13 48.65 -24.31
C ILE A 290 45.17 49.56 -25.55
N LYS A 291 44.06 50.21 -25.91
CA LYS A 291 44.04 51.17 -27.02
C LYS A 291 44.87 52.42 -26.74
N PHE A 292 44.90 52.90 -25.49
CA PHE A 292 45.65 54.10 -25.11
C PHE A 292 47.17 53.87 -25.01
N PHE A 293 47.62 52.68 -24.61
CA PHE A 293 49.06 52.33 -24.52
C PHE A 293 49.67 51.84 -25.84
N LYS A 294 48.87 51.68 -26.91
CA LYS A 294 49.34 51.33 -28.27
C LYS A 294 49.44 52.55 -29.21
N LYS A 295 49.46 53.76 -28.66
CA LYS A 295 49.73 55.03 -29.34
C LYS A 295 51.02 55.61 -28.77
#